data_AF-A0A087UYS3-F1
#
_entry.id   AF-A0A087UYS3-F1
#
_cell.length_a   1.000
_cell.length_b   1.000
_cell.length_c   1.000
_cell.angle_alpha   90.00
_cell.angle_beta   90.00
_cell.angle_gamma   90.00
#
_symmetry.space_group_name_H-M   'P 1'
#
loop_
_entity.id
_entity.type
_entity.pdbx_description
1 polymer ?
#
loop_
_entity_poly.entity_id
_entity_poly.type
_entity_poly.pdbx_seq_one_letter_code
_entity_poly.pdbx_strand_id
1 'polypeptide(L)'
;MKLSVFFMNCLYWFLGVVTIGIGVLVYVIQVYPVLRLIDLTPNPAILMIMLGGILFVMAVFGCVGTLRENICLLRWYLVFLLALLVLHLTMGVVSFIFISTSHIKNNAADDALRQAILNYQDDDSTADFIDYIQSTLQCCGSTEYKDWALNPYFRCSKGNINRERCSVPPSCCKFVESEPINTMCGYGVLNDSALYQPEIRSLVYGKGCITRVDENIQCAAVVLGFAAFSISVPLLSGVILATRMIKSLEENIKEYWKNRRQRDRIIHIVPSTRIYHIPDPPTEQKP
;
A
#
# COMPACT_ATOMS: atom_id res chain seq x y z
N MET A 1 10.70 -6.55 -28.01
CA MET A 1 10.35 -7.35 -26.81
C MET A 1 11.36 -7.14 -25.67
N LYS A 2 12.64 -7.46 -25.84
CA LYS A 2 13.69 -7.26 -24.81
C LYS A 2 13.76 -5.82 -24.29
N LEU A 3 13.73 -4.82 -25.18
CA LEU A 3 13.74 -3.40 -24.82
C LEU A 3 12.53 -2.97 -23.98
N SER A 4 11.35 -3.54 -24.23
CA SER A 4 10.13 -3.21 -23.48
C SER A 4 10.18 -3.77 -22.05
N VAL A 5 10.66 -5.01 -21.88
CA VAL A 5 10.86 -5.61 -20.54
C VAL A 5 11.92 -4.85 -19.77
N PHE A 6 13.03 -4.47 -20.42
CA PHE A 6 14.07 -3.68 -19.80
C PHE A 6 13.55 -2.31 -19.33
N PHE A 7 12.86 -1.57 -20.20
CA PHE A 7 12.32 -0.25 -19.86
C PHE A 7 11.30 -0.31 -18.71
N MET A 8 10.38 -1.26 -18.73
CA MET A 8 9.40 -1.45 -17.64
C MET A 8 10.08 -1.79 -16.32
N ASN A 9 11.10 -2.65 -16.32
CA ASN A 9 11.86 -2.96 -15.11
C ASN A 9 12.68 -1.76 -14.61
N CYS A 10 13.25 -0.94 -15.50
CA CYS A 10 13.90 0.31 -15.11
C CYS A 10 12.92 1.30 -14.45
N LEU A 11 11.68 1.36 -14.93
CA LEU A 11 10.63 2.17 -14.30
C LEU A 11 10.31 1.66 -12.88
N TYR A 12 10.11 0.35 -12.70
CA TYR A 12 9.89 -0.23 -11.38
C TYR A 12 11.07 -0.04 -10.43
N TRP A 13 12.28 -0.12 -10.96
CA TRP A 13 13.49 0.16 -10.20
C TRP A 13 13.47 1.59 -9.66
N PHE A 14 13.16 2.58 -10.51
CA PHE A 14 13.05 3.98 -10.08
C PHE A 14 11.93 4.20 -9.07
N LEU A 15 10.75 3.62 -9.32
CA LEU A 15 9.62 3.67 -8.38
C LEU A 15 9.96 3.03 -7.03
N GLY A 16 10.71 1.93 -7.02
CA GLY A 16 11.21 1.30 -5.79
C GLY A 16 12.12 2.23 -5.00
N VAL A 17 13.11 2.85 -5.67
CA VAL A 17 14.04 3.80 -5.02
C VAL A 17 13.29 5.02 -4.46
N VAL A 18 12.35 5.60 -5.21
CA VAL A 18 11.54 6.73 -4.75
C VAL A 18 10.69 6.32 -3.54
N THR A 19 10.05 5.15 -3.58
CA THR A 19 9.22 4.65 -2.47
C THR A 19 10.07 4.40 -1.22
N ILE A 20 11.27 3.82 -1.35
CA ILE A 20 12.21 3.68 -0.23
C ILE A 20 12.60 5.06 0.32
N GLY A 21 12.92 6.01 -0.56
CA GLY A 21 13.31 7.37 -0.16
C GLY A 21 12.20 8.09 0.61
N ILE A 22 10.95 8.01 0.15
CA ILE A 22 9.78 8.54 0.85
C ILE A 22 9.59 7.81 2.19
N GLY A 23 9.69 6.48 2.21
CA GLY A 23 9.58 5.70 3.44
C GLY A 23 10.63 6.08 4.48
N VAL A 24 11.90 6.26 4.07
CA VAL A 24 12.97 6.74 4.94
C VAL A 24 12.71 8.17 5.41
N LEU A 25 12.24 9.06 4.54
CA LEU A 25 11.90 10.43 4.91
C LEU A 25 10.81 10.45 5.98
N VAL A 26 9.71 9.74 5.78
CA VAL A 26 8.61 9.62 6.76
C VAL A 26 9.12 8.99 8.05
N TYR A 27 9.92 7.92 7.96
CA TYR A 27 10.49 7.27 9.13
C TYR A 27 11.35 8.24 9.95
N VAL A 28 12.24 8.99 9.30
CA VAL A 28 13.11 9.96 9.97
C VAL A 28 12.28 11.07 10.62
N ILE A 29 11.28 11.62 9.93
CA ILE A 29 10.37 12.63 10.48
C ILE A 29 9.64 12.11 11.71
N GLN A 30 9.19 10.85 11.70
CA GLN A 30 8.47 10.23 12.82
C GLN A 30 9.38 9.68 13.95
N VAL A 31 10.65 9.41 13.67
CA VAL A 31 11.62 8.92 14.67
C VAL A 31 12.17 10.04 15.54
N TYR A 32 12.23 11.28 15.05
CA TYR A 32 12.65 12.41 15.89
C TYR A 32 11.76 12.63 17.13
N PRO A 33 10.43 12.37 17.11
CA PRO A 33 9.61 12.41 18.31
C PRO A 33 9.44 11.09 19.10
N VAL A 34 9.63 9.89 18.53
CA VAL A 34 9.16 8.64 19.18
C VAL A 34 10.24 7.55 19.24
N LEU A 35 11.02 7.55 20.32
CA LEU A 35 11.82 6.39 20.74
C LEU A 35 11.11 5.66 21.90
N ARG A 36 9.89 5.15 21.68
CA ARG A 36 9.25 4.25 22.65
C ARG A 36 8.48 3.12 21.98
N LEU A 37 9.00 1.93 22.29
CA LEU A 37 8.31 0.67 22.55
C LEU A 37 7.61 -0.03 21.37
N ILE A 38 7.83 -1.34 21.39
CA ILE A 38 7.40 -2.33 20.41
C ILE A 38 5.88 -2.41 20.49
N ASP A 39 5.20 -1.75 19.56
CA ASP A 39 3.78 -1.96 19.33
C ASP A 39 3.59 -2.71 18.00
N LEU A 40 2.64 -3.64 18.00
CA LEU A 40 2.40 -4.56 16.88
C LEU A 40 1.74 -3.88 15.66
N THR A 41 1.58 -2.56 15.68
CA THR A 41 1.09 -1.75 14.56
C THR A 41 2.22 -1.57 13.54
N PRO A 42 2.06 -2.05 12.29
CA PRO A 42 3.11 -1.91 11.29
C PRO A 42 3.25 -0.43 10.93
N ASN A 43 4.37 0.18 11.33
CA ASN A 43 4.67 1.55 10.98
C ASN A 43 4.60 1.71 9.44
N PRO A 44 3.74 2.61 8.92
CA PRO A 44 3.52 2.76 7.49
C PRO A 44 4.81 3.12 6.72
N ALA A 45 5.74 3.82 7.38
CA ALA A 45 7.06 4.13 6.82
C ALA A 45 7.91 2.87 6.61
N ILE A 46 7.93 1.96 7.59
CA ILE A 46 8.64 0.68 7.49
C ILE A 46 8.02 -0.18 6.38
N LEU A 47 6.69 -0.23 6.28
CA LEU A 47 6.01 -0.93 5.20
C LEU A 47 6.39 -0.37 3.82
N MET A 48 6.44 0.95 3.66
CA MET A 48 6.89 1.60 2.42
C MET A 48 8.34 1.21 2.07
N ILE A 49 9.24 1.20 3.06
CA ILE A 49 10.64 0.79 2.87
C ILE A 49 10.72 -0.68 2.42
N MET A 50 9.98 -1.58 3.09
CA MET A 50 9.97 -3.00 2.76
C MET A 50 9.39 -3.27 1.36
N LEU A 51 8.24 -2.68 1.04
CA LEU A 51 7.60 -2.81 -0.27
C LEU A 51 8.49 -2.24 -1.39
N GLY A 52 9.06 -1.05 -1.18
CA GLY A 52 10.01 -0.46 -2.12
C GLY A 52 11.27 -1.30 -2.31
N GLY A 53 11.78 -1.91 -1.23
CA GLY A 53 12.91 -2.85 -1.27
C GLY A 53 12.63 -4.10 -2.09
N ILE A 54 11.45 -4.72 -1.91
CA ILE A 54 11.03 -5.87 -2.72
C ILE A 54 10.92 -5.47 -4.20
N LEU A 55 10.27 -4.35 -4.50
CA LEU A 55 10.16 -3.81 -5.87
C LEU A 55 11.54 -3.59 -6.51
N PHE A 56 12.48 -2.99 -5.77
CA PHE A 56 13.85 -2.76 -6.21
C PHE A 56 14.58 -4.06 -6.56
N VAL A 57 14.56 -5.04 -5.65
CA VAL A 57 15.25 -6.33 -5.86
C VAL A 57 14.67 -7.09 -7.04
N MET A 58 13.34 -7.15 -7.15
CA MET A 58 12.68 -7.77 -8.29
C MET A 58 13.03 -7.09 -9.62
N ALA A 59 13.09 -5.76 -9.64
CA ALA A 59 13.45 -5.01 -10.83
C ALA A 59 14.90 -5.27 -11.26
N VAL A 60 15.83 -5.41 -10.30
CA VAL A 60 17.21 -5.82 -10.57
C VAL A 60 17.25 -7.21 -11.22
N PHE A 61 16.52 -8.19 -10.67
CA PHE A 61 16.45 -9.53 -11.28
C PHE A 61 15.83 -9.50 -12.69
N GLY A 62 14.80 -8.69 -12.91
CA GLY A 62 14.18 -8.50 -14.23
C GLY A 62 15.15 -7.89 -15.24
N CYS A 63 15.86 -6.81 -14.85
CA CYS A 63 16.86 -6.14 -15.69
C CYS A 63 18.05 -7.07 -16.00
N VAL A 64 18.68 -7.66 -14.98
CA VAL A 64 19.85 -8.52 -15.14
C VAL A 64 19.48 -9.80 -15.90
N GLY A 65 18.34 -10.42 -15.60
CA GLY A 65 17.85 -11.59 -16.32
C GLY A 65 17.60 -11.33 -17.80
N THR A 66 17.09 -10.13 -18.14
CA THR A 66 16.87 -9.71 -19.53
C THR A 66 18.19 -9.41 -20.24
N LEU A 67 19.12 -8.68 -19.62
CA LEU A 67 20.40 -8.27 -20.22
C LEU A 67 21.37 -9.44 -20.38
N ARG A 68 21.41 -10.35 -19.39
CA ARG A 68 22.30 -11.52 -19.39
C ARG A 68 21.69 -12.72 -20.10
N GLU A 69 20.46 -12.62 -20.58
CA GLU A 69 19.70 -13.73 -21.15
C GLU A 69 19.69 -14.98 -20.26
N ASN A 70 19.71 -14.78 -18.93
CA ASN A 70 19.83 -15.86 -17.97
C ASN A 70 18.43 -16.39 -17.59
N ILE A 71 18.13 -17.60 -18.05
CA ILE A 71 16.83 -18.26 -17.84
C ILE A 71 16.52 -18.45 -16.35
N CYS A 72 17.51 -18.77 -15.51
CA CYS A 72 17.28 -18.97 -14.09
C CYS A 72 16.82 -17.68 -13.39
N LEU A 73 17.47 -16.54 -13.67
CA LEU A 73 17.05 -15.24 -13.13
C LEU A 73 15.65 -14.86 -13.63
N LEU A 74 15.37 -15.12 -14.91
CA LEU A 74 14.06 -14.81 -15.51
C LEU A 74 12.94 -15.69 -14.94
N ARG A 75 13.24 -16.95 -14.58
CA ARG A 75 12.31 -17.84 -13.85
C ARG A 75 12.02 -17.35 -12.44
N TRP A 76 13.03 -16.92 -11.68
CA TRP A 76 12.81 -16.31 -10.37
C TRP A 76 11.95 -15.05 -10.47
N TYR A 77 12.25 -14.16 -11.40
CA TYR A 77 11.43 -12.99 -11.70
C TYR A 77 9.97 -13.37 -11.99
N LEU A 78 9.74 -14.42 -12.79
CA LEU A 78 8.40 -14.92 -13.07
C LEU A 78 7.69 -15.45 -11.81
N VAL A 79 8.38 -16.22 -10.96
CA VAL A 79 7.80 -16.73 -9.70
C VAL A 79 7.37 -15.57 -8.79
N PHE A 80 8.19 -14.53 -8.66
CA PHE A 80 7.84 -13.35 -7.88
C PHE A 80 6.63 -12.60 -8.45
N LEU A 81 6.56 -12.39 -9.76
CA LEU A 81 5.40 -11.76 -10.40
C LEU A 81 4.11 -12.57 -10.19
N LEU A 82 4.19 -13.90 -10.28
CA LEU A 82 3.04 -14.77 -10.04
C LEU A 82 2.60 -14.71 -8.57
N ALA A 83 3.55 -14.71 -7.62
CA ALA A 83 3.24 -14.56 -6.20
C ALA A 83 2.54 -13.22 -5.91
N LEU A 84 3.00 -12.13 -6.51
CA LEU A 84 2.35 -10.82 -6.39
C LEU A 84 0.99 -10.77 -7.06
N LEU A 85 0.80 -11.44 -8.19
CA LEU A 85 -0.50 -11.55 -8.84
C LEU A 85 -1.50 -12.28 -7.94
N VAL A 86 -1.10 -13.40 -7.33
CA VAL A 86 -1.95 -14.13 -6.38
C VAL A 86 -2.27 -13.26 -5.16
N LEU A 87 -1.27 -12.60 -4.57
CA LEU A 87 -1.49 -11.69 -3.46
C LEU A 87 -2.46 -10.56 -3.84
N HIS A 88 -2.28 -9.94 -5.00
CA HIS A 88 -3.14 -8.89 -5.51
C HIS A 88 -4.60 -9.35 -5.66
N LEU A 89 -4.81 -10.54 -6.23
CA LEU A 89 -6.13 -11.13 -6.37
C LEU A 89 -6.76 -11.46 -5.01
N THR A 90 -6.00 -12.04 -4.08
CA THR A 90 -6.51 -12.33 -2.73
C THR A 90 -6.90 -11.07 -1.99
N MET A 91 -6.10 -10.00 -2.07
CA MET A 91 -6.41 -8.70 -1.50
C MET A 91 -7.67 -8.12 -2.14
N GLY A 92 -7.81 -8.18 -3.47
CA GLY A 92 -9.01 -7.73 -4.18
C GLY A 92 -10.28 -8.48 -3.73
N VAL A 93 -10.22 -9.80 -3.58
CA VAL A 93 -11.33 -10.63 -3.10
C VAL A 93 -11.68 -10.28 -1.66
N VAL A 94 -10.68 -10.17 -0.78
CA VAL A 94 -10.89 -9.78 0.63
C VAL A 94 -11.54 -8.39 0.70
N SER A 95 -11.01 -7.41 -0.02
CA SER A 95 -11.59 -6.05 -0.08
C SER A 95 -13.04 -6.06 -0.56
N PHE A 96 -13.35 -6.85 -1.60
CA PHE A 96 -14.73 -6.99 -2.07
C PHE A 96 -15.66 -7.59 -1.02
N ILE A 97 -15.23 -8.63 -0.31
CA ILE A 97 -16.00 -9.22 0.79
C ILE A 97 -16.21 -8.19 1.91
N PHE A 98 -15.17 -7.42 2.26
CA PHE A 98 -15.28 -6.37 3.28
C PHE A 98 -16.29 -5.29 2.90
N ILE A 99 -16.27 -4.82 1.65
CA ILE A 99 -17.25 -3.84 1.15
C ILE A 99 -18.66 -4.42 1.16
N SER A 100 -18.84 -5.67 0.73
CA SER A 100 -20.15 -6.34 0.72
C SER A 100 -20.71 -6.58 2.13
N THR A 101 -19.83 -6.81 3.10
CA THR A 101 -20.19 -7.10 4.50
C THR A 101 -20.13 -5.86 5.39
N SER A 102 -19.88 -4.66 4.86
CA SER A 102 -19.65 -3.45 5.66
C SER A 102 -20.83 -3.15 6.60
N HIS A 103 -22.06 -3.32 6.10
CA HIS A 103 -23.28 -3.18 6.89
C HIS A 103 -23.36 -4.09 8.13
N ILE A 104 -22.62 -5.21 8.16
CA ILE A 104 -22.60 -6.19 9.25
C ILE A 104 -21.37 -6.01 10.17
N LYS A 105 -20.29 -5.39 9.67
CA LYS A 105 -18.99 -5.24 10.37
C LYS A 105 -18.82 -3.94 11.15
N ASN A 106 -19.83 -3.08 11.17
CA ASN A 106 -19.79 -1.79 11.88
C ASN A 106 -19.36 -1.94 13.35
N ASN A 107 -19.65 -3.06 14.01
CA ASN A 107 -19.28 -3.27 15.42
C ASN A 107 -17.76 -3.32 15.65
N ALA A 108 -16.99 -3.99 14.79
CA ALA A 108 -15.54 -4.11 15.01
C ALA A 108 -14.79 -2.80 14.70
N ALA A 109 -15.24 -2.08 13.68
CA ALA A 109 -14.71 -0.74 13.37
C ALA A 109 -15.13 0.27 14.45
N ASP A 110 -16.35 0.13 14.99
CA ASP A 110 -16.85 0.94 16.10
C ASP A 110 -16.03 0.73 17.37
N ASP A 111 -15.81 -0.53 17.74
CA ASP A 111 -14.98 -0.86 18.89
C ASP A 111 -13.55 -0.31 18.71
N ALA A 112 -12.95 -0.48 17.53
CA ALA A 112 -11.61 0.05 17.26
C ALA A 112 -11.54 1.58 17.36
N LEU A 113 -12.48 2.31 16.76
CA LEU A 113 -12.54 3.77 16.84
C LEU A 113 -12.83 4.26 18.26
N ARG A 114 -13.70 3.56 19.01
CA ARG A 114 -13.98 3.89 20.41
C ARG A 114 -12.78 3.67 21.31
N GLN A 115 -12.02 2.59 21.12
CA GLN A 115 -10.76 2.37 21.82
C GLN A 115 -9.73 3.46 21.49
N ALA A 116 -9.65 3.86 20.22
CA ALA A 116 -8.79 4.94 19.80
C ALA A 116 -9.21 6.28 20.47
N ILE A 117 -10.51 6.58 20.55
CA ILE A 117 -11.04 7.76 21.28
C ILE A 117 -10.65 7.71 22.75
N LEU A 118 -10.74 6.55 23.41
CA LEU A 118 -10.34 6.41 24.83
C LEU A 118 -8.85 6.72 25.05
N ASN A 119 -7.98 6.25 24.15
CA ASN A 119 -6.53 6.41 24.24
C ASN A 119 -6.00 7.69 23.58
N TYR A 120 -6.88 8.57 23.08
CA TYR A 120 -6.50 9.77 22.31
C TYR A 120 -5.45 10.65 23.00
N GLN A 121 -5.53 10.81 24.33
CA GLN A 121 -4.59 11.65 25.07
C GLN A 121 -3.34 10.90 25.55
N ASP A 122 -3.37 9.58 25.52
CA ASP A 122 -2.34 8.72 26.09
C ASP A 122 -1.31 8.28 25.04
N ASP A 123 -1.65 8.35 23.75
CA ASP A 123 -0.80 8.02 22.62
C ASP A 123 -0.94 9.04 21.47
N ASP A 124 0.12 9.81 21.25
CA ASP A 124 0.20 10.83 20.19
C ASP A 124 -0.04 10.23 18.79
N SER A 125 0.37 8.99 18.55
CA SER A 125 0.17 8.35 17.24
C SER A 125 -1.29 7.98 16.99
N THR A 126 -2.01 7.61 18.04
CA THR A 126 -3.47 7.42 18.02
C THR A 126 -4.18 8.76 17.82
N ALA A 127 -3.71 9.83 18.47
CA ALA A 127 -4.25 11.17 18.29
C ALA A 127 -4.16 11.65 16.84
N ASP A 128 -2.95 11.60 16.27
CA ASP A 128 -2.67 12.00 14.89
C ASP A 128 -3.50 11.20 13.88
N PHE A 129 -3.65 9.89 14.11
CA PHE A 129 -4.43 9.02 13.23
C PHE A 129 -5.92 9.36 13.25
N ILE A 130 -6.50 9.55 14.44
CA ILE A 130 -7.92 9.93 14.57
C ILE A 130 -8.14 11.32 13.97
N ASP A 131 -7.25 12.27 14.23
CA ASP A 131 -7.36 13.64 13.72
C ASP A 131 -7.28 13.67 12.20
N TYR A 132 -6.39 12.86 11.61
CA TYR A 132 -6.31 12.66 10.16
C TYR A 132 -7.59 12.06 9.59
N ILE A 133 -8.15 11.03 10.22
CA ILE A 133 -9.41 10.41 9.76
C ILE A 133 -10.56 11.41 9.83
N GLN A 134 -10.72 12.10 10.95
CA GLN A 134 -11.84 13.03 11.19
C GLN A 134 -11.81 14.22 10.24
N SER A 135 -10.63 14.80 10.02
CA SER A 135 -10.44 15.90 9.07
C SER A 135 -10.60 15.45 7.60
N THR A 136 -10.05 14.29 7.23
CA THR A 136 -10.10 13.77 5.85
C THR A 136 -11.50 13.32 5.45
N LEU A 137 -12.19 12.59 6.33
CA LEU A 137 -13.53 12.10 6.08
C LEU A 137 -14.62 13.11 6.44
N GLN A 138 -14.27 14.21 7.10
CA GLN A 138 -15.21 15.24 7.57
C GLN A 138 -16.29 14.63 8.48
N CYS A 139 -15.83 13.95 9.53
CA CYS A 139 -16.64 13.24 10.51
C CYS A 139 -16.13 13.50 11.93
N CYS A 140 -16.91 13.15 12.96
CA CYS A 140 -16.49 13.27 14.35
C CYS A 140 -17.02 12.11 15.19
N GLY A 141 -16.13 11.49 15.96
CA GLY A 141 -16.44 10.30 16.75
C GLY A 141 -16.60 9.04 15.89
N SER A 142 -17.02 7.95 16.52
CA SER A 142 -17.15 6.66 15.85
C SER A 142 -18.47 6.57 15.07
N THR A 143 -19.58 6.67 15.79
CA THR A 143 -20.97 6.67 15.30
C THR A 143 -21.58 8.07 15.39
N GLU A 144 -21.20 8.84 16.41
CA GLU A 144 -21.59 10.23 16.57
C GLU A 144 -20.51 11.03 17.33
N TYR A 145 -20.56 12.36 17.20
CA TYR A 145 -19.61 13.25 17.90
C TYR A 145 -19.65 13.09 19.42
N LYS A 146 -20.75 12.57 19.98
CA LYS A 146 -20.88 12.34 21.43
C LYS A 146 -20.05 11.18 21.95
N ASP A 147 -19.52 10.33 21.08
CA ASP A 147 -18.61 9.25 21.47
C ASP A 147 -17.37 9.81 22.21
N TRP A 148 -17.00 11.07 21.98
CA TRP A 148 -15.97 11.78 22.75
C TRP A 148 -16.26 11.90 24.25
N ALA A 149 -17.52 11.80 24.67
CA ALA A 149 -17.88 11.75 26.09
C ALA A 149 -17.39 10.48 26.81
N LEU A 150 -16.98 9.45 26.06
CA LEU A 150 -16.34 8.25 26.60
C LEU A 150 -14.92 8.53 27.09
N ASN A 151 -14.22 9.48 26.47
CA ASN A 151 -12.85 9.81 26.83
C ASN A 151 -12.81 10.56 28.19
N PRO A 152 -11.96 10.16 29.15
CA PRO A 152 -11.87 10.79 30.48
C PRO A 152 -11.57 12.30 30.49
N TYR A 153 -10.83 12.79 29.50
CA TYR A 153 -10.44 14.19 29.35
C TYR A 153 -11.60 15.05 28.82
N PHE A 154 -12.33 14.54 27.83
CA PHE A 154 -13.44 15.25 27.17
C PHE A 154 -14.80 15.09 27.88
N ARG A 155 -14.95 14.09 28.74
CA ARG A 155 -16.21 13.78 29.43
C ARG A 155 -16.78 14.95 30.21
N CYS A 156 -18.07 15.23 29.99
CA CYS A 156 -18.84 16.16 30.82
C CYS A 156 -19.14 15.57 32.21
N SER A 157 -18.28 15.86 33.19
CA SER A 157 -18.54 15.54 34.59
C SER A 157 -18.14 16.71 35.49
N LYS A 158 -18.91 16.96 36.56
CA LYS A 158 -18.60 18.00 37.54
C LYS A 158 -17.24 17.77 38.23
N GLY A 159 -16.80 16.52 38.32
CA GLY A 159 -15.48 16.15 38.83
C GLY A 159 -14.35 16.21 37.79
N ASN A 160 -14.66 16.43 36.51
CA ASN A 160 -13.65 16.59 35.47
C ASN A 160 -13.12 18.03 35.49
N ILE A 161 -11.85 18.18 35.84
CA ILE A 161 -11.12 19.46 35.92
C ILE A 161 -10.32 19.77 34.65
N ASN A 162 -10.34 18.88 33.66
CA ASN A 162 -9.61 19.06 32.41
C ASN A 162 -10.18 20.24 31.61
N ARG A 163 -9.29 20.92 30.87
CA ARG A 163 -9.65 22.09 30.07
C ARG A 163 -10.55 21.73 28.89
N GLU A 164 -10.38 20.54 28.33
CA GLU A 164 -11.16 20.02 27.20
C GLU A 164 -12.46 19.30 27.64
N ARG A 165 -12.85 19.43 28.91
CA ARG A 165 -14.12 18.86 29.35
C ARG A 165 -15.27 19.44 28.53
N CYS A 166 -16.24 18.60 28.22
CA CYS A 166 -17.39 18.96 27.41
C CYS A 166 -17.07 19.44 25.99
N SER A 167 -15.91 19.09 25.44
CA SER A 167 -15.55 19.43 24.07
C SER A 167 -15.32 18.21 23.19
N VAL A 168 -15.11 18.48 21.91
CA VAL A 168 -14.56 17.53 20.91
C VAL A 168 -13.22 18.10 20.42
N PRO A 169 -12.30 17.28 19.87
CA PRO A 169 -11.01 17.78 19.41
C PRO A 169 -11.15 18.71 18.19
N PRO A 170 -10.10 19.52 17.90
CA PRO A 170 -10.11 20.46 16.78
C PRO A 170 -10.31 19.81 15.41
N SER A 171 -9.94 18.54 15.24
CA SER A 171 -10.14 17.77 14.01
C SER A 171 -11.61 17.54 13.66
N CYS A 172 -12.51 17.65 14.64
CA CYS A 172 -13.97 17.62 14.44
C CYS A 172 -14.55 18.94 13.93
N CYS A 173 -13.75 20.01 13.87
CA CYS A 173 -14.18 21.33 13.43
C CYS A 173 -14.36 21.40 11.91
N LYS A 174 -15.43 22.07 11.48
CA LYS A 174 -15.60 22.41 10.07
C LYS A 174 -14.69 23.57 9.71
N PHE A 175 -13.89 23.38 8.68
CA PHE A 175 -13.09 24.46 8.10
C PHE A 175 -13.94 25.24 7.09
N VAL A 176 -13.99 26.56 7.25
CA VAL A 176 -14.61 27.50 6.30
C VAL A 176 -13.47 28.32 5.69
N GLU A 177 -13.26 28.23 4.39
CA GLU A 177 -12.11 28.85 3.70
C GLU A 177 -12.00 30.38 3.90
N SER A 178 -13.10 31.05 4.24
CA SER A 178 -13.17 32.50 4.46
C SER A 178 -12.98 32.94 5.91
N GLU A 179 -12.72 32.03 6.85
CA GLU A 179 -12.63 32.32 8.28
C GLU A 179 -11.29 31.84 8.88
N PRO A 180 -10.77 32.53 9.92
CA PRO A 180 -9.60 32.05 10.64
C PRO A 180 -9.89 30.69 11.29
N ILE A 181 -8.90 29.80 11.30
CA ILE A 181 -9.03 28.46 11.89
C ILE A 181 -9.40 28.58 13.38
N ASN A 182 -10.60 28.14 13.73
CA ASN A 182 -11.09 28.12 15.10
C ASN A 182 -10.78 26.77 15.75
N THR A 183 -9.65 26.67 16.44
CA THR A 183 -9.28 25.47 17.19
C THR A 183 -10.13 25.23 18.44
N MET A 184 -10.95 26.21 18.84
CA MET A 184 -11.86 26.14 19.99
C MET A 184 -13.31 25.85 19.59
N CYS A 185 -13.59 25.53 18.32
CA CYS A 185 -14.96 25.32 17.85
C CYS A 185 -15.68 24.19 18.60
N GLY A 186 -14.91 23.20 19.09
CA GLY A 186 -15.42 22.04 19.79
C GLY A 186 -15.82 22.32 21.24
N TYR A 187 -15.51 23.50 21.79
CA TYR A 187 -15.67 23.78 23.21
C TYR A 187 -17.15 23.85 23.63
N GLY A 188 -17.51 23.09 24.66
CA GLY A 188 -18.87 23.06 25.21
C GLY A 188 -19.91 22.35 24.34
N VAL A 189 -19.51 21.74 23.22
CA VAL A 189 -20.40 21.03 22.27
C VAL A 189 -21.09 19.83 22.91
N LEU A 190 -20.46 19.18 23.90
CA LEU A 190 -21.03 18.03 24.60
C LEU A 190 -21.98 18.42 25.75
N ASN A 191 -22.12 19.71 26.08
CA ASN A 191 -23.06 20.13 27.11
C ASN A 191 -24.51 19.95 26.64
N ASP A 192 -25.40 19.55 27.56
CA ASP A 192 -26.84 19.46 27.29
C ASP A 192 -27.45 20.80 26.82
N SER A 193 -26.88 21.92 27.28
CA SER A 193 -27.28 23.27 26.86
C SER A 193 -26.92 23.60 25.40
N ALA A 194 -25.90 22.94 24.82
CA ALA A 194 -25.55 23.10 23.40
C ALA A 194 -26.60 22.46 22.47
N LEU A 195 -27.51 21.64 23.01
CA LEU A 195 -28.65 21.11 22.27
C LEU A 195 -29.63 22.20 21.81
N TYR A 196 -29.69 23.32 22.54
CA TYR A 196 -30.58 24.46 22.28
C TYR A 196 -29.93 25.58 21.44
N GLN A 197 -28.62 25.51 21.19
CA GLN A 197 -27.89 26.47 20.35
C GLN A 197 -27.54 25.84 19.00
N PRO A 198 -28.35 26.08 17.95
CA PRO A 198 -28.11 25.51 16.62
C PRO A 198 -26.78 25.99 16.00
N GLU A 199 -26.31 27.18 16.39
CA GLU A 199 -25.04 27.77 15.94
C GLU A 199 -23.81 26.96 16.40
N ILE A 200 -23.85 26.35 17.59
CA ILE A 200 -22.74 25.53 18.10
C ILE A 200 -22.65 24.19 17.37
N ARG A 201 -23.80 23.63 16.98
CA ARG A 201 -23.88 22.36 16.23
C ARG A 201 -23.46 22.49 14.77
N SER A 202 -23.58 23.69 14.17
CA SER A 202 -23.20 23.89 12.78
C SER A 202 -21.68 23.93 12.58
N LEU A 203 -20.91 24.20 13.64
CA LEU A 203 -19.44 24.33 13.62
C LEU A 203 -18.67 23.01 13.61
N VAL A 204 -19.28 21.91 14.04
CA VAL A 204 -18.64 20.59 14.12
C VAL A 204 -19.27 19.57 13.17
N TYR A 205 -18.50 18.56 12.77
CA TYR A 205 -19.06 17.41 12.07
C TYR A 205 -19.94 16.60 13.03
N GLY A 206 -21.25 16.55 12.75
CA GLY A 206 -22.19 15.85 13.64
C GLY A 206 -22.27 14.33 13.40
N LYS A 207 -21.86 13.86 12.21
CA LYS A 207 -21.91 12.44 11.84
C LYS A 207 -20.64 11.72 12.29
N GLY A 208 -20.79 10.48 12.78
CA GLY A 208 -19.67 9.59 13.03
C GLY A 208 -18.95 9.14 11.78
N CYS A 209 -17.69 8.75 11.95
CA CYS A 209 -16.85 8.31 10.84
C CYS A 209 -17.32 7.00 10.21
N ILE A 210 -17.92 6.08 10.96
CA ILE A 210 -18.45 4.83 10.41
C ILE A 210 -19.61 5.10 9.47
N THR A 211 -20.54 5.96 9.89
CA THR A 211 -21.67 6.38 9.05
C THR A 211 -21.16 7.09 7.80
N ARG A 212 -20.13 7.92 7.92
CA ARG A 212 -19.54 8.63 6.78
C ARG A 212 -18.85 7.70 5.79
N VAL A 213 -18.18 6.66 6.28
CA VAL A 213 -17.57 5.60 5.46
C VAL A 213 -18.65 4.80 4.73
N ASP A 214 -19.72 4.41 5.41
CA ASP A 214 -20.84 3.69 4.80
C ASP A 214 -21.51 4.51 3.68
N GLU A 215 -21.72 5.82 3.88
CA GLU A 215 -22.25 6.71 2.84
C GLU A 215 -21.30 6.86 1.64
N ASN A 216 -19.98 6.84 1.88
CA ASN A 216 -18.97 7.01 0.84
C ASN A 216 -18.48 5.70 0.20
N ILE A 217 -19.04 4.54 0.60
CA ILE A 217 -18.50 3.25 0.22
C ILE A 217 -18.55 2.99 -1.29
N GLN A 218 -19.57 3.53 -1.98
CA GLN A 218 -19.70 3.41 -3.44
C GLN A 218 -18.58 4.17 -4.17
N CYS A 219 -18.24 5.37 -3.72
CA CYS A 219 -17.13 6.15 -4.28
C CYS A 219 -15.78 5.47 -3.98
N ALA A 220 -15.61 4.97 -2.76
CA ALA A 220 -14.41 4.23 -2.38
C ALA A 220 -14.21 2.96 -3.22
N ALA A 221 -15.28 2.20 -3.48
CA ALA A 221 -15.24 1.01 -4.31
C ALA A 221 -14.79 1.31 -5.74
N VAL A 222 -15.26 2.41 -6.32
CA VAL A 222 -14.84 2.85 -7.67
C VAL A 222 -13.35 3.19 -7.69
N VAL A 223 -12.86 3.96 -6.73
CA VAL A 223 -11.44 4.34 -6.63
C VAL A 223 -10.56 3.10 -6.44
N LEU A 224 -10.94 2.20 -5.53
CA LEU A 224 -10.23 0.94 -5.30
C LEU A 224 -10.22 0.04 -6.54
N GLY A 225 -11.33 0.02 -7.29
CA GLY A 225 -11.42 -0.71 -8.56
C GLY A 225 -10.43 -0.19 -9.60
N PHE A 226 -10.34 1.13 -9.79
CA PHE A 226 -9.35 1.73 -10.69
C PHE A 226 -7.92 1.46 -10.23
N ALA A 227 -7.63 1.61 -8.94
CA ALA A 227 -6.31 1.31 -8.39
C ALA A 227 -5.92 -0.17 -8.63
N ALA A 228 -6.85 -1.10 -8.39
CA ALA A 228 -6.62 -2.53 -8.63
C ALA A 228 -6.38 -2.82 -10.12
N PHE A 229 -7.15 -2.20 -11.01
CA PHE A 229 -6.97 -2.34 -12.46
C PHE A 229 -5.60 -1.81 -12.92
N SER A 230 -5.22 -0.61 -12.45
CA SER A 230 -3.93 0.00 -12.73
C SER A 230 -2.74 -0.84 -12.27
N ILE A 231 -2.87 -1.59 -11.16
CA ILE A 231 -1.83 -2.49 -10.66
C ILE A 231 -1.83 -3.83 -11.41
N SER A 232 -3.00 -4.33 -11.81
CA SER A 232 -3.15 -5.60 -12.53
C SER A 232 -2.52 -5.57 -13.93
N VAL A 233 -2.69 -4.47 -14.68
CA VAL A 233 -2.18 -4.38 -16.07
C VAL A 233 -0.65 -4.56 -16.15
N PRO A 234 0.17 -3.86 -15.35
CA PRO A 234 1.61 -4.01 -15.35
C PRO A 234 2.08 -5.40 -14.84
N LEU A 235 1.39 -6.00 -13.86
CA LEU A 235 1.69 -7.37 -13.39
C LEU A 235 1.43 -8.41 -14.49
N LEU A 236 0.27 -8.36 -15.13
CA LEU A 236 -0.11 -9.30 -16.20
C LEU A 236 0.80 -9.17 -17.42
N SER A 237 1.08 -7.93 -17.84
CA SER A 237 2.02 -7.69 -18.94
C SER A 237 3.43 -8.19 -18.61
N GLY A 238 3.90 -8.01 -17.38
CA GLY A 238 5.17 -8.56 -16.91
C GLY A 238 5.24 -10.09 -17.01
N VAL A 239 4.19 -10.80 -16.58
CA VAL A 239 4.08 -12.26 -16.66
C VAL A 239 4.08 -12.74 -18.12
N ILE A 240 3.28 -12.12 -18.98
CA ILE A 240 3.19 -12.48 -20.40
C ILE A 240 4.53 -12.25 -21.09
N LEU A 241 5.19 -11.13 -20.85
CA LEU A 241 6.47 -10.83 -21.48
C LEU A 241 7.59 -11.74 -20.95
N ALA A 242 7.64 -12.02 -19.65
CA ALA A 242 8.63 -12.91 -19.06
C ALA A 242 8.49 -14.34 -19.61
N THR A 243 7.28 -14.91 -19.62
CA THR A 243 7.02 -16.26 -20.15
C THR A 243 7.39 -16.40 -21.61
N ARG A 244 7.00 -15.42 -22.44
CA ARG A 244 7.35 -15.37 -23.86
C ARG A 244 8.87 -15.30 -24.06
N MET A 245 9.58 -14.56 -23.21
CA MET A 245 11.03 -14.41 -23.32
C MET A 245 11.76 -15.69 -22.88
N ILE A 246 11.33 -16.33 -21.78
CA ILE A 246 11.85 -17.63 -21.34
C ILE A 246 11.67 -18.66 -22.46
N LYS A 247 10.47 -18.75 -23.04
CA LYS A 247 10.19 -19.70 -24.12
C LYS A 247 11.07 -19.47 -25.34
N SER A 248 11.23 -18.21 -25.77
CA SER A 248 12.11 -17.86 -26.89
C SER A 248 13.57 -18.23 -26.61
N LEU A 249 14.07 -18.01 -25.39
CA LEU A 249 15.43 -18.41 -25.01
C LEU A 249 15.60 -19.93 -24.99
N GLU A 250 14.64 -20.67 -24.44
CA GLU A 250 14.68 -22.14 -24.43
C GLU A 250 14.64 -22.73 -25.84
N GLU A 251 13.86 -22.16 -26.75
CA GLU A 251 13.81 -22.58 -28.15
C GLU A 251 15.15 -22.32 -28.86
N ASN A 252 15.74 -21.13 -28.68
CA ASN A 252 17.06 -20.80 -29.23
C ASN A 252 18.16 -21.77 -28.74
N ILE A 253 18.14 -22.11 -27.45
CA ILE A 253 19.10 -23.06 -26.86
C ILE A 253 18.88 -24.47 -27.42
N LYS A 254 17.62 -24.93 -27.51
CA LYS A 254 17.30 -26.25 -28.10
C LYS A 254 17.76 -26.33 -29.55
N GLU A 255 17.56 -25.28 -30.34
CA GLU A 255 18.00 -25.21 -31.73
C GLU A 255 19.53 -25.22 -31.84
N TYR A 256 20.23 -24.45 -31.00
CA TYR A 256 21.69 -24.46 -30.92
C TYR A 256 22.25 -25.87 -30.68
N TRP A 257 21.73 -26.60 -29.67
CA TRP A 257 22.18 -27.96 -29.36
C TRP A 257 21.79 -29.00 -30.43
N LYS A 258 20.64 -28.81 -31.11
CA LYS A 258 20.24 -29.63 -32.25
C LYS A 258 21.23 -29.46 -33.41
N ASN A 259 21.56 -28.22 -33.76
CA ASN A 259 22.50 -27.89 -34.83
C ASN A 259 23.92 -28.38 -34.50
N ARG A 260 24.36 -28.26 -33.25
CA ARG A 260 25.66 -28.80 -32.79
C ARG A 260 25.73 -30.32 -32.96
N ARG A 261 24.73 -31.08 -32.46
CA ARG A 261 24.66 -32.54 -32.63
C ARG A 261 24.62 -32.99 -34.10
N GLN A 262 24.04 -32.19 -34.98
CA GLN A 262 24.01 -32.50 -36.41
C GLN A 262 25.38 -32.27 -37.06
N ARG A 263 26.10 -31.20 -36.67
CA ARG A 263 27.48 -30.97 -37.12
C ARG A 263 28.45 -32.04 -36.62
N ASP A 264 28.37 -32.44 -35.35
CA ASP A 264 29.25 -33.48 -34.80
C ASP A 264 29.07 -34.83 -35.53
N ARG A 265 27.85 -35.17 -35.96
CA ARG A 265 27.58 -36.35 -36.80
C ARG A 265 28.22 -36.27 -38.19
N ILE A 266 28.32 -35.08 -38.79
CA ILE A 266 28.92 -34.88 -40.12
C ILE A 266 30.45 -35.00 -40.05
N ILE A 267 31.08 -34.54 -38.96
CA ILE A 267 32.53 -34.61 -38.77
C ILE A 267 33.02 -36.07 -38.77
N HIS A 268 32.23 -37.02 -38.27
CA HIS A 268 32.57 -38.44 -38.32
C HIS A 268 32.49 -39.09 -39.72
N ILE A 269 31.94 -38.39 -40.72
CA ILE A 269 31.77 -38.87 -42.10
C ILE A 269 32.82 -38.23 -43.04
N VAL A 270 33.40 -37.09 -42.66
CA VAL A 270 34.29 -36.30 -43.54
C VAL A 270 35.76 -36.48 -43.12
N PRO A 271 36.69 -36.82 -44.04
CA PRO A 271 38.11 -36.97 -43.73
C PRO A 271 38.74 -35.67 -43.17
N SER A 272 39.69 -35.85 -42.24
CA SER A 272 40.25 -34.89 -41.26
C SER A 272 41.03 -33.67 -41.79
N THR A 273 40.58 -32.95 -42.84
CA THR A 273 41.36 -31.85 -43.42
C THR A 273 40.77 -30.45 -43.30
N ARG A 274 39.72 -30.23 -42.48
CA ARG A 274 39.19 -28.87 -42.27
C ARG A 274 38.77 -28.62 -40.82
N ILE A 275 39.59 -27.85 -40.09
CA ILE A 275 39.30 -27.34 -38.75
C ILE A 275 38.21 -26.27 -38.89
N TYR A 276 36.97 -26.60 -38.53
CA TYR A 276 35.89 -25.60 -38.47
C TYR A 276 35.98 -24.84 -37.15
N HIS A 277 36.08 -23.51 -37.22
CA HIS A 277 36.03 -22.64 -36.05
C HIS A 277 34.66 -22.79 -35.36
N ILE A 278 34.65 -23.22 -34.10
CA ILE A 278 33.43 -23.45 -33.32
C ILE A 278 33.02 -22.12 -32.68
N PRO A 279 31.83 -21.57 -32.97
CA PRO A 279 31.32 -20.44 -32.21
C PRO A 279 30.89 -20.90 -30.80
N ASP A 280 31.28 -20.12 -29.80
CA ASP A 280 31.01 -20.41 -28.40
C ASP A 280 29.51 -20.59 -28.12
N PRO A 281 29.14 -21.48 -27.18
CA PRO A 281 27.75 -21.63 -26.78
C PRO A 281 27.21 -20.33 -26.14
N PRO A 282 25.91 -20.03 -26.31
CA PRO A 282 25.27 -19.02 -25.47
C PRO A 282 25.49 -19.42 -24.00
N THR A 283 25.94 -18.47 -23.18
CA THR A 283 26.41 -18.72 -21.81
C THR A 283 25.32 -19.34 -20.94
N GLU A 284 25.32 -20.67 -20.86
CA GLU A 284 24.61 -21.44 -19.85
C GLU A 284 25.45 -21.42 -18.58
N GLN A 285 25.23 -20.42 -17.71
CA GLN A 285 25.74 -20.50 -16.35
C GLN A 285 24.96 -21.61 -15.63
N LYS A 286 25.58 -22.79 -15.54
CA LYS A 286 25.16 -23.88 -14.65
C LYS A 286 25.01 -23.33 -13.21
N PRO A 287 24.04 -23.85 -12.45
CA PRO A 287 23.60 -23.30 -11.16
C PRO A 287 24.73 -23.21 -10.14
#